data_AF-A0AAX2IZX4-F1
#
_entry.id   AF-A0AAX2IZX4-F1
#
_cell.length_a   1.000
_cell.length_b   1.000
_cell.length_c   1.000
_cell.angle_alpha   90.00
_cell.angle_beta   90.00
_cell.angle_gamma   90.00
#
_symmetry.space_group_name_H-M   'P 1'
#
loop_
_entity.id
_entity.type
_entity.pdbx_description
1 polymer ?
#
loop_
_entity_poly.entity_id
_entity_poly.type
_entity_poly.pdbx_seq_one_letter_code
_entity_poly.pdbx_strand_id
1 'polypeptide(L)'
;MTRQKWKDLHHSHHQKKRDSYVEYFKEHLIEHLTKEHDPNGETNQPGKIIEASRSTTGKLSRIFDAYHFPAPNYEELKAIHQKPNGLREHIQENLNGIIPVLLNEDRTALHPKVIEAIGRDNYEAILKTAQGDEQEIALQFLKAAIISYGQRMLDNTDDSNLKNTAFISIMPALEKLASEVTLNGLPKQATEINPLDILKMSQDLLKLIDEANTAGITIPNSSTMRDKLQTVSDLMNPNNEDYNMLPEETKIQKAIENYDRAVESFITGVQETLKTEPPKPEEVHWFKKFLRFITGNEKLLQNADEKRYDQQIKVLSDISDLNKKLNSLPQEKNISSEPEHTHDYGNESQMKL
;
A
#
# COMPACT_ATOMS: atom_id res chain seq x y z
N MET A 1 16.83 -47.62 31.32
CA MET A 1 16.71 -46.15 31.14
C MET A 1 17.63 -45.49 32.16
N THR A 2 18.58 -44.63 31.77
CA THR A 2 19.64 -44.12 32.66
C THR A 2 19.18 -42.91 33.48
N ARG A 3 19.80 -42.69 34.65
CA ARG A 3 19.52 -41.56 35.57
C ARG A 3 19.65 -40.19 34.90
N GLN A 4 20.50 -40.10 33.86
CA GLN A 4 20.67 -38.91 33.03
C GLN A 4 19.45 -38.66 32.14
N LYS A 5 18.92 -39.69 31.45
CA LYS A 5 17.68 -39.57 30.65
C LYS A 5 16.48 -39.17 31.50
N TRP A 6 16.42 -39.58 32.76
CA TRP A 6 15.39 -39.14 33.69
C TRP A 6 15.55 -37.66 34.07
N LYS A 7 16.78 -37.16 34.28
CA LYS A 7 17.03 -35.74 34.53
C LYS A 7 16.69 -34.87 33.32
N ASP A 8 17.02 -35.33 32.12
CA ASP A 8 16.72 -34.62 30.86
C ASP A 8 15.20 -34.56 30.62
N LEU A 9 14.47 -35.65 30.91
CA LEU A 9 13.01 -35.69 30.83
C LEU A 9 12.32 -34.86 31.92
N HIS A 10 12.89 -34.80 33.13
CA HIS A 10 12.41 -33.95 34.22
C HIS A 10 12.68 -32.47 33.94
N HIS A 11 13.80 -32.12 33.29
CA HIS A 11 14.08 -30.76 32.85
C HIS A 11 13.19 -30.34 31.68
N SER A 12 12.86 -31.24 30.75
CA SER A 12 11.92 -30.93 29.66
C SER A 12 10.48 -30.76 30.15
N HIS A 13 10.07 -31.45 31.21
CA HIS A 13 8.74 -31.29 31.81
C HIS A 13 8.62 -30.11 32.80
N HIS A 14 9.74 -29.54 33.28
CA HIS A 14 9.75 -28.38 34.18
C HIS A 14 10.36 -27.11 33.59
N GLN A 15 10.62 -27.05 32.28
CA GLN A 15 10.59 -25.75 31.62
C GLN A 15 9.17 -25.22 31.75
N LYS A 16 8.94 -24.32 32.72
CA LYS A 16 7.79 -23.42 32.72
C LYS A 16 7.62 -22.99 31.26
N LYS A 17 6.49 -23.32 30.64
CA LYS A 17 6.11 -22.75 29.35
C LYS A 17 6.36 -21.25 29.50
N ARG A 18 7.38 -20.70 28.85
CA ARG A 18 7.45 -19.26 28.67
C ARG A 18 6.22 -18.94 27.85
N ASP A 19 5.34 -18.12 28.38
CA ASP A 19 4.19 -17.66 27.62
C ASP A 19 4.71 -17.07 26.31
N SER A 20 4.04 -17.38 25.19
CA SER A 20 4.41 -16.78 23.92
C SER A 20 4.19 -15.27 24.02
N TYR A 21 4.92 -14.50 23.21
CA TYR A 21 4.74 -13.04 23.12
C TYR A 21 3.25 -12.65 23.08
N VAL A 22 2.48 -13.33 22.21
CA VAL A 22 1.05 -13.06 22.02
C VAL A 22 0.24 -13.32 23.28
N GLU A 23 0.43 -14.45 23.96
CA GLU A 23 -0.35 -14.78 25.17
C GLU A 23 -0.02 -13.82 26.31
N TYR A 24 1.27 -13.53 26.52
CA TYR A 24 1.70 -12.53 27.49
C TYR A 24 1.12 -11.14 27.18
N PHE A 25 1.12 -10.76 25.90
CA PHE A 25 0.58 -9.48 25.44
C PHE A 25 -0.90 -9.35 25.80
N LYS A 26 -1.69 -10.39 25.50
CA LYS A 26 -3.13 -10.41 25.80
C LYS A 26 -3.43 -10.33 27.29
N GLU A 27 -2.65 -11.04 28.10
CA GLU A 27 -2.86 -11.13 29.54
C GLU A 27 -2.49 -9.84 30.27
N HIS A 28 -1.39 -9.18 29.87
CA HIS A 28 -0.81 -8.08 30.65
C HIS A 28 -0.92 -6.69 30.00
N LEU A 29 -1.51 -6.55 28.81
CA LEU A 29 -1.63 -5.26 28.13
C LEU A 29 -2.33 -4.20 29.00
N ILE A 30 -3.50 -4.56 29.54
CA ILE A 30 -4.33 -3.63 30.31
C ILE A 30 -3.61 -3.23 31.60
N GLU A 31 -3.04 -4.21 32.31
CA GLU A 31 -2.23 -3.96 33.51
C GLU A 31 -1.09 -2.99 33.20
N HIS A 32 -0.35 -3.20 32.11
CA HIS A 32 0.72 -2.31 31.69
C HIS A 32 0.23 -0.88 31.46
N LEU A 33 -0.83 -0.70 30.66
CA LEU A 33 -1.34 0.63 30.31
C LEU A 33 -1.93 1.40 31.49
N THR A 34 -2.46 0.70 32.49
CA THR A 34 -3.03 1.33 33.70
C THR A 34 -2.00 1.81 34.73
N LYS A 35 -0.71 1.52 34.54
CA LYS A 35 0.34 1.96 35.48
C LYS A 35 0.39 3.49 35.52
N GLU A 36 0.07 4.04 36.69
CA GLU A 36 -0.01 5.48 36.93
C GLU A 36 1.30 6.21 36.62
N HIS A 37 1.20 7.49 36.29
CA HIS A 37 2.35 8.36 36.10
C HIS A 37 3.13 8.52 37.42
N ASP A 38 4.35 7.99 37.48
CA ASP A 38 5.29 8.27 38.58
C ASP A 38 6.38 9.22 38.06
N PRO A 39 6.45 10.49 38.49
CA PRO A 39 7.49 11.43 38.07
C PRO A 39 8.92 10.90 38.26
N ASN A 40 9.15 10.05 39.26
CA ASN A 40 10.45 9.44 39.57
C ASN A 40 10.63 8.05 38.95
N GLY A 41 9.62 7.52 38.27
CA GLY A 41 9.65 6.22 37.60
C GLY A 41 10.53 6.21 36.35
N GLU A 42 10.65 5.05 35.71
CA GLU A 42 11.45 4.87 34.50
C GLU A 42 11.00 5.79 33.36
N THR A 43 11.95 6.20 32.51
CA THR A 43 11.72 7.19 31.43
C THR A 43 10.55 6.82 30.51
N ASN A 44 10.41 5.53 30.19
CA ASN A 44 9.40 5.03 29.24
C ASN A 44 8.23 4.33 29.94
N GLN A 45 7.95 4.66 31.19
CA GLN A 45 6.75 4.19 31.87
C GLN A 45 5.49 4.59 31.08
N PRO A 46 4.48 3.71 30.91
CA PRO A 46 3.33 3.99 30.05
C PRO A 46 2.55 5.23 30.48
N GLY A 47 2.34 5.48 31.78
CA GLY A 47 1.73 6.72 32.26
C GLY A 47 2.49 8.00 31.87
N LYS A 48 3.84 7.98 31.82
CA LYS A 48 4.65 9.11 31.32
C LYS A 48 4.49 9.29 29.82
N ILE A 49 4.48 8.19 29.07
CA ILE A 49 4.29 8.22 27.62
C ILE A 49 2.90 8.78 27.28
N ILE A 50 1.84 8.30 27.94
CA ILE A 50 0.47 8.77 27.77
C ILE A 50 0.37 10.28 28.03
N GLU A 51 0.92 10.76 29.15
CA GLU A 51 0.91 12.19 29.47
C GLU A 51 1.67 13.02 28.42
N ALA A 52 2.87 12.58 28.01
CA ALA A 52 3.64 13.26 26.97
C ALA A 52 2.90 13.26 25.62
N SER A 53 2.16 12.19 25.32
CA SER A 53 1.40 12.02 24.08
C SER A 53 0.24 13.00 23.93
N ARG A 54 -0.22 13.62 25.02
CA ARG A 54 -1.23 14.70 24.99
C ARG A 54 -0.75 15.90 24.17
N SER A 55 0.57 16.07 24.00
CA SER A 55 1.18 17.14 23.20
C SER A 55 1.66 16.70 21.81
N THR A 56 1.86 15.39 21.58
CA THR A 56 2.27 14.83 20.28
C THR A 56 2.02 13.33 20.21
N THR A 57 1.40 12.84 19.13
CA THR A 57 1.15 11.40 18.94
C THR A 57 2.44 10.59 18.81
N GLY A 58 3.54 11.19 18.35
CA GLY A 58 4.80 10.48 18.11
C GLY A 58 5.43 9.83 19.35
N LYS A 59 5.07 10.28 20.56
CA LYS A 59 5.53 9.67 21.81
C LYS A 59 4.95 8.27 22.04
N LEU A 60 3.78 7.96 21.44
CA LEU A 60 3.15 6.65 21.55
C LEU A 60 4.01 5.52 20.98
N SER A 61 4.94 5.82 20.08
CA SER A 61 5.92 4.86 19.56
C SER A 61 6.75 4.13 20.64
N ARG A 62 6.81 4.67 21.87
CA ARG A 62 7.53 4.10 23.02
C ARG A 62 6.64 3.50 24.10
N ILE A 63 5.33 3.41 23.86
CA ILE A 63 4.35 2.99 24.90
C ILE A 63 4.62 1.58 25.45
N PHE A 64 5.31 0.73 24.67
CA PHE A 64 5.64 -0.63 25.04
C PHE A 64 7.13 -0.85 25.39
N ASP A 65 7.94 0.20 25.49
CA ASP A 65 9.37 0.05 25.79
C ASP A 65 9.61 -0.51 27.21
N ALA A 66 8.77 -0.10 28.18
CA ALA A 66 8.78 -0.65 29.54
C ALA A 66 7.90 -1.91 29.70
N TYR A 67 7.43 -2.49 28.58
CA TYR A 67 6.60 -3.69 28.61
C TYR A 67 7.49 -4.93 28.52
N HIS A 68 7.74 -5.61 29.65
CA HIS A 68 8.71 -6.70 29.75
C HIS A 68 8.21 -8.05 29.25
N PHE A 69 7.71 -8.09 28.01
CA PHE A 69 7.23 -9.33 27.40
C PHE A 69 8.37 -10.30 27.02
N PRO A 70 8.07 -11.61 26.89
CA PRO A 70 9.00 -12.59 26.33
C PRO A 70 9.33 -12.26 24.87
N ALA A 71 10.61 -12.07 24.57
CA ALA A 71 11.12 -11.80 23.22
C ALA A 71 12.41 -12.60 22.97
N PRO A 72 12.73 -12.94 21.71
CA PRO A 72 13.97 -13.61 21.36
C PRO A 72 15.19 -12.72 21.62
N ASN A 73 16.36 -13.32 21.81
CA ASN A 73 17.64 -12.60 21.76
C ASN A 73 18.10 -12.39 20.31
N TYR A 74 19.26 -11.74 20.14
CA TYR A 74 19.82 -11.45 18.81
C TYR A 74 20.02 -12.70 17.95
N GLU A 75 20.61 -13.77 18.47
CA GLU A 75 20.90 -14.97 17.67
C GLU A 75 19.63 -15.68 17.21
N GLU A 76 18.62 -15.74 18.07
CA GLU A 76 17.31 -16.30 17.74
C GLU A 76 16.62 -15.47 16.65
N LEU A 77 16.63 -14.14 16.77
CA LEU A 77 15.99 -13.26 15.79
C LEU A 77 16.77 -13.15 14.48
N LYS A 78 18.10 -13.28 14.54
CA LYS A 78 18.98 -13.39 13.37
C LYS A 78 18.70 -14.65 12.56
N ALA A 79 18.54 -15.80 13.22
CA ALA A 79 18.18 -17.04 12.53
C ALA A 79 16.83 -16.96 11.82
N ILE A 80 15.88 -16.18 12.37
CA ILE A 80 14.61 -15.87 11.71
C ILE A 80 14.84 -14.92 10.52
N HIS A 81 15.62 -13.86 10.71
CA HIS A 81 15.88 -12.85 9.69
C HIS A 81 16.66 -13.38 8.48
N GLN A 82 17.53 -14.38 8.67
CA GLN A 82 18.27 -15.03 7.60
C GLN A 82 17.41 -15.88 6.66
N LYS A 83 16.20 -16.27 7.07
CA LYS A 83 15.26 -16.96 6.18
C LYS A 83 14.64 -15.94 5.23
N PRO A 84 14.40 -16.30 3.95
CA PRO A 84 13.63 -15.46 3.04
C PRO A 84 12.31 -15.05 3.71
N ASN A 85 12.09 -13.74 3.84
CA ASN A 85 10.91 -13.13 4.47
C ASN A 85 10.65 -13.51 5.94
N GLY A 86 11.56 -14.23 6.59
CA GLY A 86 11.30 -14.84 7.90
C GLY A 86 11.00 -13.80 8.98
N LEU A 87 11.68 -12.66 8.99
CA LEU A 87 11.39 -11.58 9.94
C LEU A 87 9.99 -10.98 9.72
N ARG A 88 9.57 -10.81 8.46
CA ARG A 88 8.25 -10.26 8.12
C ARG A 88 7.15 -11.22 8.56
N GLU A 89 7.28 -12.50 8.21
CA GLU A 89 6.32 -13.55 8.59
C GLU A 89 6.20 -13.65 10.11
N HIS A 90 7.33 -13.67 10.81
CA HIS A 90 7.38 -13.72 12.26
C HIS A 90 6.67 -12.54 12.93
N ILE A 91 6.92 -11.31 12.45
CA ILE A 91 6.23 -10.12 12.97
C ILE A 91 4.75 -10.14 12.58
N GLN A 92 4.39 -10.61 11.39
CA GLN A 92 3.00 -10.73 10.98
C GLN A 92 2.22 -11.73 11.85
N GLU A 93 2.82 -12.85 12.22
CA GLU A 93 2.21 -13.82 13.16
C GLU A 93 1.95 -13.19 14.53
N ASN A 94 2.93 -12.44 15.05
CA ASN A 94 2.76 -11.68 16.29
C ASN A 94 1.63 -10.65 16.17
N LEU A 95 1.60 -9.87 15.08
CA LEU A 95 0.56 -8.87 14.80
C LEU A 95 -0.83 -9.51 14.72
N ASN A 96 -0.97 -10.64 14.02
CA ASN A 96 -2.23 -11.39 13.93
C ASN A 96 -2.76 -11.77 15.33
N GLY A 97 -1.86 -12.05 16.28
CA GLY A 97 -2.19 -12.38 17.66
C GLY A 97 -2.62 -11.20 18.52
N ILE A 98 -2.04 -10.01 18.31
CA ILE A 98 -2.25 -8.84 19.19
C ILE A 98 -3.25 -7.82 18.64
N ILE A 99 -3.42 -7.73 17.31
CA ILE A 99 -4.36 -6.79 16.67
C ILE A 99 -5.77 -6.90 17.26
N PRO A 100 -6.36 -8.10 17.45
CA PRO A 100 -7.72 -8.23 18.00
C PRO A 100 -7.88 -7.72 19.44
N VAL A 101 -6.77 -7.53 20.17
CA VAL A 101 -6.77 -7.00 21.54
C VAL A 101 -6.45 -5.52 21.57
N LEU A 102 -5.64 -5.04 20.62
CA LEU A 102 -5.29 -3.63 20.49
C LEU A 102 -6.37 -2.80 19.81
N LEU A 103 -7.04 -3.35 18.79
CA LEU A 103 -7.96 -2.62 17.92
C LEU A 103 -9.41 -3.06 18.11
N ASN A 104 -10.35 -2.21 17.73
CA ASN A 104 -11.76 -2.58 17.60
C ASN A 104 -11.99 -3.58 16.45
N GLU A 105 -13.18 -4.19 16.40
CA GLU A 105 -13.52 -5.22 15.39
C GLU A 105 -13.39 -4.69 13.94
N ASP A 106 -13.76 -3.43 13.72
CA ASP A 106 -13.70 -2.76 12.42
C ASP A 106 -12.28 -2.31 12.02
N ARG A 107 -11.30 -2.41 12.95
CA ARG A 107 -9.91 -1.98 12.77
C ARG A 107 -9.78 -0.51 12.32
N THR A 108 -10.57 0.35 12.94
CA THR A 108 -10.58 1.80 12.69
C THR A 108 -10.08 2.61 13.88
N ALA A 109 -10.01 2.00 15.06
CA ALA A 109 -9.59 2.66 16.30
C ALA A 109 -8.99 1.64 17.28
N LEU A 110 -8.46 2.14 18.40
CA LEU A 110 -8.10 1.28 19.53
C LEU A 110 -9.34 0.58 20.10
N HIS A 111 -9.13 -0.61 20.66
CA HIS A 111 -10.18 -1.35 21.34
C HIS A 111 -10.69 -0.55 22.55
N PRO A 112 -12.01 -0.50 22.84
CA PRO A 112 -12.56 0.29 23.96
C PRO A 112 -11.90 0.03 25.32
N LYS A 113 -11.55 -1.23 25.61
CA LYS A 113 -10.79 -1.58 26.84
C LYS A 113 -9.39 -0.96 26.90
N VAL A 114 -8.73 -0.79 25.76
CA VAL A 114 -7.42 -0.13 25.66
C VAL A 114 -7.58 1.37 25.90
N ILE A 115 -8.61 1.98 25.31
CA ILE A 115 -8.97 3.39 25.56
C ILE A 115 -9.26 3.62 27.05
N GLU A 116 -10.02 2.73 27.67
CA GLU A 116 -10.30 2.77 29.10
C GLU A 116 -9.03 2.65 29.95
N ALA A 117 -8.12 1.73 29.59
CA ALA A 117 -6.84 1.55 30.29
C ALA A 117 -5.90 2.76 30.19
N ILE A 118 -5.92 3.48 29.06
CA ILE A 118 -5.20 4.76 28.87
C ILE A 118 -5.81 5.88 29.74
N GLY A 119 -7.10 5.75 30.07
CA GLY A 119 -7.93 6.79 30.67
C GLY A 119 -8.61 7.64 29.60
N ARG A 120 -9.94 7.81 29.70
CA ARG A 120 -10.74 8.51 28.68
C ARG A 120 -10.29 9.95 28.45
N ASP A 121 -10.05 10.70 29.52
CA ASP A 121 -9.59 12.09 29.43
C ASP A 121 -8.21 12.21 28.74
N ASN A 122 -7.32 11.25 28.99
CA ASN A 122 -6.02 11.18 28.32
C ASN A 122 -6.20 10.87 26.84
N TYR A 123 -7.03 9.88 26.52
CA TYR A 123 -7.31 9.50 25.13
C TYR A 123 -7.95 10.66 24.35
N GLU A 124 -8.94 11.36 24.91
CA GLU A 124 -9.57 12.53 24.29
C GLU A 124 -8.54 13.65 24.03
N ALA A 125 -7.62 13.89 24.97
CA ALA A 125 -6.54 14.86 24.78
C ALA A 125 -5.57 14.45 23.66
N ILE A 126 -5.20 13.18 23.58
CA ILE A 126 -4.36 12.63 22.50
C ILE A 126 -5.10 12.71 21.15
N LEU A 127 -6.39 12.39 21.13
CA LEU A 127 -7.25 12.46 19.94
C LEU A 127 -7.35 13.88 19.40
N LYS A 128 -7.49 14.88 20.28
CA LYS A 128 -7.45 16.28 19.88
C LYS A 128 -6.12 16.66 19.20
N THR A 129 -5.00 16.18 19.74
CA THR A 129 -3.67 16.37 19.14
C THR A 129 -3.52 15.65 17.80
N ALA A 130 -4.16 14.49 17.65
CA ALA A 130 -4.28 13.78 16.38
C ALA A 130 -5.33 14.38 15.42
N GLN A 131 -5.90 15.55 15.73
CA GLN A 131 -6.94 16.21 14.92
C GLN A 131 -8.20 15.36 14.70
N GLY A 132 -8.53 14.49 15.67
CA GLY A 132 -9.66 13.56 15.57
C GLY A 132 -9.35 12.27 14.82
N ASP A 133 -8.09 12.02 14.45
CA ASP A 133 -7.68 10.80 13.74
C ASP A 133 -7.45 9.62 14.70
N GLU A 134 -8.50 8.83 14.92
CA GLU A 134 -8.42 7.59 15.73
C GLU A 134 -7.54 6.51 15.08
N GLN A 135 -7.45 6.50 13.74
CA GLN A 135 -6.67 5.53 12.98
C GLN A 135 -5.18 5.78 13.18
N GLU A 136 -4.75 7.04 13.16
CA GLU A 136 -3.35 7.40 13.43
C GLU A 136 -2.92 6.94 14.83
N ILE A 137 -3.75 7.15 15.86
CA ILE A 137 -3.44 6.67 17.22
C ILE A 137 -3.33 5.15 17.25
N ALA A 138 -4.29 4.44 16.66
CA ALA A 138 -4.26 2.99 16.56
C ALA A 138 -2.99 2.48 15.84
N LEU A 139 -2.60 3.15 14.76
CA LEU A 139 -1.41 2.83 13.99
C LEU A 139 -0.13 3.03 14.80
N GLN A 140 -0.05 4.09 15.61
CA GLN A 140 1.09 4.32 16.51
C GLN A 140 1.28 3.18 17.53
N PHE A 141 0.19 2.59 18.03
CA PHE A 141 0.27 1.42 18.92
C PHE A 141 0.83 0.18 18.19
N LEU A 142 0.43 -0.07 16.95
CA LEU A 142 0.98 -1.16 16.14
C LEU A 142 2.48 -0.95 15.84
N LYS A 143 2.86 0.28 15.48
CA LYS A 143 4.26 0.67 15.28
C LYS A 143 5.08 0.42 16.55
N ALA A 144 4.58 0.87 17.70
CA ALA A 144 5.22 0.67 18.98
C ALA A 144 5.42 -0.82 19.30
N ALA A 145 4.44 -1.67 19.02
CA ALA A 145 4.56 -3.11 19.27
C ALA A 145 5.73 -3.74 18.49
N ILE A 146 5.96 -3.32 17.24
CA ILE A 146 7.08 -3.79 16.40
C ILE A 146 8.41 -3.24 16.92
N ILE A 147 8.49 -1.94 17.19
CA ILE A 147 9.75 -1.29 17.63
C ILE A 147 10.18 -1.80 19.00
N SER A 148 9.25 -1.86 19.96
CA SER A 148 9.56 -2.37 21.29
C SER A 148 9.94 -3.86 21.27
N TYR A 149 9.47 -4.64 20.28
CA TYR A 149 9.94 -6.02 20.09
C TYR A 149 11.44 -6.08 19.78
N GLY A 150 11.93 -5.16 18.94
CA GLY A 150 13.36 -4.99 18.67
C GLY A 150 14.14 -4.52 19.89
N GLN A 151 13.60 -3.54 20.62
CA GLN A 151 14.22 -3.07 21.87
C GLN A 151 14.33 -4.22 22.89
N ARG A 152 13.31 -5.05 23.03
CA ARG A 152 13.32 -6.19 23.95
C ARG A 152 14.32 -7.27 23.53
N MET A 153 14.54 -7.45 22.23
CA MET A 153 15.62 -8.30 21.73
C MET A 153 17.00 -7.76 22.13
N LEU A 154 17.21 -6.44 22.08
CA LEU A 154 18.44 -5.82 22.57
C LEU A 154 18.60 -5.99 24.08
N ASP A 155 17.52 -5.86 24.85
CA ASP A 155 17.53 -6.07 26.30
C ASP A 155 17.90 -7.53 26.66
N ASN A 156 17.40 -8.49 25.87
CA ASN A 156 17.62 -9.93 26.08
C ASN A 156 18.95 -10.46 25.51
N THR A 157 19.79 -9.58 24.94
CA THR A 157 21.10 -9.95 24.36
C THR A 157 22.22 -9.49 25.28
N ASP A 158 22.83 -10.35 26.08
CA ASP A 158 23.79 -9.89 27.10
C ASP A 158 25.10 -9.31 26.53
N ASP A 159 25.56 -9.81 25.38
CA ASP A 159 26.83 -9.40 24.77
C ASP A 159 26.71 -8.03 24.08
N SER A 160 27.53 -7.06 24.51
CA SER A 160 27.53 -5.69 23.98
C SER A 160 27.88 -5.58 22.50
N ASN A 161 28.76 -6.45 21.97
CA ASN A 161 29.09 -6.46 20.55
C ASN A 161 27.92 -7.03 19.74
N LEU A 162 27.23 -8.04 20.27
CA LEU A 162 26.01 -8.57 19.65
C LEU A 162 24.88 -7.54 19.68
N LYS A 163 24.70 -6.78 20.77
CA LYS A 163 23.75 -5.65 20.81
C LYS A 163 24.03 -4.62 19.72
N ASN A 164 25.29 -4.23 19.54
CA ASN A 164 25.67 -3.28 18.48
C ASN A 164 25.38 -3.86 17.09
N THR A 165 25.70 -5.14 16.88
CA THR A 165 25.42 -5.84 15.62
C THR A 165 23.91 -5.91 15.36
N ALA A 166 23.11 -6.22 16.38
CA ALA A 166 21.66 -6.28 16.31
C ALA A 166 21.05 -4.91 15.99
N PHE A 167 21.58 -3.85 16.60
CA PHE A 167 21.17 -2.46 16.34
C PHE A 167 21.44 -2.04 14.89
N ILE A 168 22.53 -2.50 14.28
CA ILE A 168 22.88 -2.15 12.89
C ILE A 168 22.17 -3.04 11.87
N SER A 169 21.86 -4.29 12.21
CA SER A 169 21.32 -5.28 11.25
C SER A 169 19.81 -5.53 11.36
N ILE A 170 19.29 -5.77 12.57
CA ILE A 170 17.90 -6.19 12.77
C ILE A 170 16.97 -5.01 13.05
N MET A 171 17.41 -4.02 13.84
CA MET A 171 16.58 -2.86 14.17
C MET A 171 16.11 -2.09 12.92
N PRO A 172 16.96 -1.81 11.90
CA PRO A 172 16.51 -1.12 10.70
C PRO A 172 15.46 -1.92 9.91
N ALA A 173 15.57 -3.26 9.92
CA ALA A 173 14.58 -4.12 9.30
C ALA A 173 13.24 -4.06 10.04
N LEU A 174 13.24 -4.04 11.37
CA LEU A 174 12.03 -3.85 12.18
C LEU A 174 11.44 -2.44 12.02
N GLU A 175 12.26 -1.40 11.92
CA GLU A 175 11.82 -0.04 11.64
C GLU A 175 11.15 0.07 10.28
N LYS A 176 11.68 -0.61 9.25
CA LYS A 176 11.04 -0.73 7.95
C LYS A 176 9.69 -1.44 8.03
N LEU A 177 9.60 -2.54 8.78
CA LEU A 177 8.30 -3.19 8.99
C LEU A 177 7.31 -2.28 9.73
N ALA A 178 7.79 -1.52 10.72
CA ALA A 178 6.95 -0.54 11.42
C ALA A 178 6.50 0.62 10.52
N SER A 179 7.29 1.04 9.54
CA SER A 179 6.85 2.06 8.58
C SER A 179 5.83 1.52 7.57
N GLU A 180 5.85 0.22 7.28
CA GLU A 180 4.93 -0.45 6.34
C GLU A 180 3.63 -0.96 6.98
N VAL A 181 3.58 -1.10 8.31
CA VAL A 181 2.42 -1.69 9.00
C VAL A 181 1.16 -0.87 8.77
N THR A 182 0.02 -1.56 8.62
CA THR A 182 -1.31 -0.97 8.52
C THR A 182 -2.19 -1.49 9.66
N LEU A 183 -3.42 -0.96 9.81
CA LEU A 183 -4.39 -1.50 10.77
C LEU A 183 -4.79 -2.96 10.48
N ASN A 184 -4.47 -3.47 9.28
CA ASN A 184 -4.64 -4.86 8.90
C ASN A 184 -3.40 -5.74 9.09
N GLY A 185 -2.34 -5.20 9.69
CA GLY A 185 -1.02 -5.82 9.78
C GLY A 185 -0.10 -5.39 8.64
N LEU A 186 0.96 -6.15 8.40
CA LEU A 186 1.89 -5.92 7.31
C LEU A 186 1.23 -6.30 5.97
N PRO A 187 1.34 -5.45 4.94
CA PRO A 187 0.89 -5.82 3.61
C PRO A 187 1.62 -7.08 3.15
N LYS A 188 0.96 -7.91 2.32
CA LYS A 188 1.67 -9.02 1.67
C LYS A 188 2.87 -8.44 0.92
N GLN A 189 4.04 -9.01 1.17
CA GLN A 189 5.22 -8.63 0.42
C GLN A 189 4.93 -8.88 -1.06
N ALA A 190 5.30 -7.93 -1.91
CA ALA A 190 5.32 -8.20 -3.34
C ALA A 190 6.11 -9.49 -3.55
N THR A 191 5.54 -10.43 -4.31
CA THR A 191 6.21 -11.67 -4.71
C THR A 191 7.63 -11.31 -5.16
N GLU A 192 8.63 -12.08 -4.70
CA GLU A 192 10.02 -11.89 -5.10
C GLU A 192 10.07 -11.75 -6.62
N ILE A 193 10.28 -10.52 -7.09
CA ILE A 193 10.25 -10.23 -8.52
C ILE A 193 11.49 -10.92 -9.08
N ASN A 194 11.30 -11.93 -9.92
CA ASN A 194 12.41 -12.57 -10.61
C ASN A 194 13.21 -11.45 -11.33
N PRO A 195 14.55 -11.44 -11.29
CA PRO A 195 15.32 -10.44 -12.03
C PRO A 195 14.99 -10.42 -13.54
N LEU A 196 14.52 -11.53 -14.11
CA LEU A 196 13.97 -11.56 -15.46
C LEU A 196 12.60 -10.85 -15.58
N ASP A 197 11.80 -10.88 -14.52
CA ASP A 197 10.54 -10.15 -14.44
C ASP A 197 10.76 -8.64 -14.29
N ILE A 198 11.76 -8.18 -13.51
CA ILE A 198 12.01 -6.72 -13.37
C ILE A 198 12.52 -6.10 -14.68
N LEU A 199 13.40 -6.80 -15.41
CA LEU A 199 13.87 -6.34 -16.71
C LEU A 199 12.70 -6.27 -17.70
N LYS A 200 11.87 -7.30 -17.75
CA LYS A 200 10.70 -7.33 -18.62
C LYS A 200 9.68 -6.24 -18.26
N MET A 201 9.37 -6.08 -16.97
CA MET A 201 8.49 -5.03 -16.47
C MET A 201 9.03 -3.63 -16.82
N SER A 202 10.35 -3.44 -16.74
CA SER A 202 10.99 -2.19 -17.13
C SER A 202 10.83 -1.89 -18.63
N GLN A 203 11.08 -2.90 -19.48
CA GLN A 203 10.92 -2.81 -20.94
C GLN A 203 9.46 -2.57 -21.35
N ASP A 204 8.52 -3.27 -20.71
CA ASP A 204 7.09 -3.10 -20.98
C ASP A 204 6.60 -1.71 -20.52
N LEU A 205 7.12 -1.17 -19.41
CA LEU A 205 6.81 0.18 -18.97
C LEU A 205 7.41 1.24 -19.90
N LEU A 206 8.65 1.07 -20.37
CA LEU A 206 9.26 1.93 -21.40
C LEU A 206 8.42 1.95 -22.67
N LYS A 207 8.02 0.76 -23.14
CA LYS A 207 7.14 0.64 -24.30
C LYS A 207 5.82 1.39 -24.08
N LEU A 208 5.24 1.30 -22.89
CA LEU A 208 4.00 2.02 -22.57
C LEU A 208 4.18 3.55 -22.61
N ILE A 209 5.34 4.06 -22.18
CA ILE A 209 5.72 5.48 -22.33
C ILE A 209 5.82 5.85 -23.82
N ASP A 210 6.42 5.00 -24.64
CA ASP A 210 6.57 5.25 -26.07
C ASP A 210 5.23 5.20 -26.82
N GLU A 211 4.34 4.29 -26.44
CA GLU A 211 2.97 4.23 -26.98
C GLU A 211 2.18 5.50 -26.64
N ALA A 212 2.29 6.00 -25.40
CA ALA A 212 1.65 7.25 -24.99
C ALA A 212 2.16 8.45 -25.79
N ASN A 213 3.48 8.56 -25.96
CA ASN A 213 4.10 9.62 -26.76
C ASN A 213 3.67 9.54 -28.23
N THR A 214 3.57 8.34 -28.80
CA THR A 214 3.08 8.12 -30.17
C THR A 214 1.62 8.56 -30.32
N ALA A 215 0.82 8.40 -29.27
CA ALA A 215 -0.55 8.88 -29.20
C ALA A 215 -0.66 10.40 -28.93
N GLY A 216 0.45 11.13 -28.86
CA GLY A 216 0.48 12.57 -28.57
C GLY A 216 0.25 12.93 -27.10
N ILE A 217 0.32 11.94 -26.19
CA ILE A 217 0.09 12.12 -24.77
C ILE A 217 1.43 12.21 -24.04
N THR A 218 1.65 13.33 -23.36
CA THR A 218 2.86 13.54 -22.56
C THR A 218 2.64 12.97 -21.17
N ILE A 219 3.41 11.94 -20.81
CA ILE A 219 3.38 11.37 -19.46
C ILE A 219 4.21 12.27 -18.52
N PRO A 220 3.66 12.71 -17.37
CA PRO A 220 4.41 13.48 -16.39
C PRO A 220 5.69 12.76 -15.95
N ASN A 221 6.79 13.51 -15.79
CA ASN A 221 8.09 12.98 -15.39
C ASN A 221 8.65 11.86 -16.28
N SER A 222 8.21 11.76 -17.55
CA SER A 222 8.62 10.69 -18.46
C SER A 222 10.14 10.61 -18.70
N SER A 223 10.87 11.73 -18.63
CA SER A 223 12.33 11.75 -18.76
C SER A 223 13.00 11.01 -17.59
N THR A 224 12.60 11.32 -16.36
CA THR A 224 13.08 10.66 -15.13
C THR A 224 12.71 9.18 -15.14
N MET A 225 11.48 8.85 -15.54
CA MET A 225 11.06 7.46 -15.67
C MET A 225 11.96 6.70 -16.65
N ARG A 226 12.19 7.25 -17.86
CA ARG A 226 13.04 6.62 -18.87
C ARG A 226 14.47 6.42 -18.38
N ASP A 227 15.07 7.41 -17.75
CA ASP A 227 16.43 7.33 -17.18
C ASP A 227 16.55 6.16 -16.18
N LYS A 228 15.57 6.05 -15.27
CA LYS A 228 15.55 5.01 -14.25
C LYS A 228 15.31 3.62 -14.84
N LEU A 229 14.40 3.49 -15.80
CA LEU A 229 14.12 2.23 -16.49
C LEU A 229 15.28 1.79 -17.40
N GLN A 230 16.01 2.73 -18.00
CA GLN A 230 17.23 2.43 -18.75
C GLN A 230 18.33 1.93 -17.81
N THR A 231 18.48 2.54 -16.63
CA THR A 231 19.43 2.07 -15.60
C THR A 231 19.17 0.61 -15.21
N VAL A 232 17.90 0.18 -15.15
CA VAL A 232 17.54 -1.24 -14.93
C VAL A 232 18.09 -2.12 -16.06
N SER A 233 17.93 -1.71 -17.31
CA SER A 233 18.47 -2.44 -18.47
C SER A 233 19.99 -2.53 -18.43
N ASP A 234 20.66 -1.45 -18.02
CA ASP A 234 22.11 -1.37 -17.93
C ASP A 234 22.67 -2.27 -16.82
N LEU A 235 22.02 -2.30 -15.64
CA LEU A 235 22.37 -3.16 -14.51
C LEU A 235 22.20 -4.65 -14.82
N MET A 236 21.18 -4.99 -15.60
CA MET A 236 20.83 -6.38 -15.94
C MET A 236 21.54 -6.88 -17.21
N ASN A 237 22.27 -6.02 -17.91
CA ASN A 237 23.03 -6.40 -19.10
C ASN A 237 24.37 -7.05 -18.69
N PRO A 238 24.59 -8.34 -18.98
CA PRO A 238 25.82 -9.04 -18.60
C PRO A 238 27.07 -8.48 -19.29
N ASN A 239 26.89 -7.74 -20.40
CA ASN A 239 27.97 -7.15 -21.18
C ASN A 239 28.25 -5.68 -20.81
N ASN A 240 27.56 -5.11 -19.82
CA ASN A 240 27.80 -3.73 -19.40
C ASN A 240 29.04 -3.64 -18.50
N GLU A 241 30.10 -2.99 -19.00
CA GLU A 241 31.39 -2.87 -18.31
C GLU A 241 31.32 -2.06 -17.01
N ASP A 242 30.36 -1.14 -16.87
CA ASP A 242 30.22 -0.28 -15.69
C ASP A 242 29.61 -1.05 -14.49
N TYR A 243 28.87 -2.13 -14.76
CA TYR A 243 28.12 -2.87 -13.74
C TYR A 243 28.51 -4.33 -13.61
N ASN A 244 29.25 -4.92 -14.57
CA ASN A 244 29.61 -6.34 -14.55
C ASN A 244 30.38 -6.78 -13.28
N MET A 245 31.12 -5.87 -12.65
CA MET A 245 31.90 -6.10 -11.42
C MET A 245 31.05 -6.12 -10.14
N LEU A 246 29.78 -5.72 -10.19
CA LEU A 246 28.90 -5.75 -9.01
C LEU A 246 28.44 -7.18 -8.71
N PRO A 247 28.29 -7.55 -7.42
CA PRO A 247 27.61 -8.79 -7.04
C PRO A 247 26.20 -8.85 -7.62
N GLU A 248 25.74 -10.03 -8.04
CA GLU A 248 24.41 -10.23 -8.62
C GLU A 248 23.29 -9.74 -7.69
N GLU A 249 23.36 -10.04 -6.40
CA GLU A 249 22.39 -9.55 -5.40
C GLU A 249 22.32 -8.02 -5.38
N THR A 250 23.46 -7.33 -5.49
CA THR A 250 23.54 -5.87 -5.55
C THR A 250 22.93 -5.32 -6.84
N LYS A 251 23.14 -5.99 -7.98
CA LYS A 251 22.52 -5.60 -9.26
C LYS A 251 21.01 -5.70 -9.18
N ILE A 252 20.50 -6.82 -8.66
CA ILE A 252 19.07 -7.08 -8.48
C ILE A 252 18.44 -6.03 -7.57
N GLN A 253 19.04 -5.78 -6.41
CA GLN A 253 18.55 -4.78 -5.46
C GLN A 253 18.49 -3.38 -6.11
N LYS A 254 19.55 -2.97 -6.81
CA LYS A 254 19.57 -1.68 -7.52
C LYS A 254 18.59 -1.62 -8.69
N ALA A 255 18.34 -2.73 -9.38
CA ALA A 255 17.35 -2.82 -10.45
C ALA A 255 15.94 -2.58 -9.90
N ILE A 256 15.60 -3.23 -8.78
CA ILE A 256 14.32 -3.02 -8.08
C ILE A 256 14.19 -1.55 -7.64
N GLU A 257 15.21 -0.99 -6.99
CA GLU A 257 15.19 0.41 -6.55
C GLU A 257 15.00 1.41 -7.70
N ASN A 258 15.61 1.17 -8.85
CA ASN A 258 15.42 2.05 -10.01
C ASN A 258 14.04 1.89 -10.65
N TYR A 259 13.51 0.67 -10.71
CA TYR A 259 12.14 0.43 -11.15
C TYR A 259 11.13 1.14 -10.23
N ASP A 260 11.27 0.99 -8.92
CA ASP A 260 10.41 1.62 -7.92
C ASP A 260 10.47 3.15 -8.03
N ARG A 261 11.66 3.73 -8.21
CA ARG A 261 11.82 5.17 -8.44
C ARG A 261 11.15 5.65 -9.73
N ALA A 262 11.11 4.83 -10.78
CA ALA A 262 10.38 5.16 -12.00
C ALA A 262 8.86 5.20 -11.74
N VAL A 263 8.35 4.23 -10.97
CA VAL A 263 6.94 4.18 -10.55
C VAL A 263 6.59 5.38 -9.65
N GLU A 264 7.41 5.69 -8.66
CA GLU A 264 7.24 6.85 -7.78
C GLU A 264 7.25 8.17 -8.57
N SER A 265 8.13 8.29 -9.56
CA SER A 265 8.20 9.47 -10.44
C SER A 265 6.91 9.69 -11.22
N PHE A 266 6.30 8.61 -11.72
CA PHE A 266 4.99 8.64 -12.36
C PHE A 266 3.90 9.08 -11.38
N ILE A 267 3.80 8.44 -10.22
CA ILE A 267 2.76 8.74 -9.21
C ILE A 267 2.86 10.21 -8.79
N THR A 268 4.08 10.69 -8.51
CA THR A 268 4.33 12.08 -8.13
C THR A 268 3.94 13.04 -9.24
N GLY A 269 4.33 12.77 -10.48
CA GLY A 269 4.01 13.62 -11.62
C GLY A 269 2.50 13.70 -11.91
N VAL A 270 1.79 12.58 -11.77
CA VAL A 270 0.32 12.57 -11.87
C VAL A 270 -0.30 13.39 -10.74
N GLN A 271 0.13 13.20 -9.49
CA GLN A 271 -0.38 13.98 -8.35
C GLN A 271 -0.14 15.49 -8.52
N GLU A 272 1.01 15.90 -9.05
CA GLU A 272 1.32 17.30 -9.33
C GLU A 272 0.43 17.86 -10.44
N THR A 273 0.25 17.11 -11.53
CA THR A 273 -0.63 17.50 -12.65
C THR A 273 -2.07 17.69 -12.17
N LEU A 274 -2.57 16.77 -11.35
CA LEU A 274 -3.92 16.82 -10.79
C LEU A 274 -4.16 18.02 -9.85
N LYS A 275 -3.10 18.61 -9.28
CA LYS A 275 -3.20 19.81 -8.43
C LYS A 275 -3.35 21.09 -9.25
N THR A 276 -2.82 21.12 -10.47
CA THR A 276 -2.75 22.34 -11.29
C THR A 276 -3.91 22.47 -12.26
N GLU A 277 -4.29 21.39 -12.95
CA GLU A 277 -5.36 21.42 -13.94
C GLU A 277 -6.05 20.05 -14.02
N PRO A 278 -7.39 20.01 -14.23
CA PRO A 278 -8.07 18.75 -14.52
C PRO A 278 -7.51 18.11 -15.80
N PRO A 279 -7.08 16.84 -15.76
CA PRO A 279 -6.51 16.17 -16.92
C PRO A 279 -7.57 15.94 -17.99
N LYS A 280 -7.15 15.97 -19.25
CA LYS A 280 -8.02 15.69 -20.39
C LYS A 280 -8.48 14.23 -20.37
N PRO A 281 -9.63 13.89 -20.98
CA PRO A 281 -10.13 12.52 -21.01
C PRO A 281 -9.13 11.48 -21.54
N GLU A 282 -8.34 11.85 -22.56
CA GLU A 282 -7.30 10.98 -23.12
C GLU A 282 -6.14 10.77 -22.15
N GLU A 283 -5.74 11.80 -21.40
CA GLU A 283 -4.70 11.71 -20.36
C GLU A 283 -5.16 10.82 -19.21
N VAL A 284 -6.42 10.94 -18.79
CA VAL A 284 -7.03 10.07 -17.78
C VAL A 284 -7.02 8.60 -18.24
N HIS A 285 -7.33 8.33 -19.50
CA HIS A 285 -7.26 6.97 -20.05
C HIS A 285 -5.85 6.39 -19.94
N TRP A 286 -4.82 7.18 -20.31
CA TRP A 286 -3.43 6.75 -20.19
C TRP A 286 -2.98 6.57 -18.75
N PHE A 287 -3.34 7.48 -17.84
CA PHE A 287 -3.01 7.33 -16.41
C PHE A 287 -3.60 6.04 -15.84
N LYS A 288 -4.83 5.68 -16.22
CA LYS A 288 -5.43 4.39 -15.86
C LYS A 288 -4.66 3.21 -16.43
N LYS A 289 -4.24 3.27 -17.70
CA LYS A 289 -3.45 2.21 -18.34
C LYS A 289 -2.12 1.99 -17.60
N PHE A 290 -1.43 3.07 -17.23
CA PHE A 290 -0.21 3.01 -16.40
C PHE A 290 -0.48 2.44 -15.01
N LEU A 291 -1.52 2.90 -14.30
CA LEU A 291 -1.85 2.39 -12.96
C LEU A 291 -2.23 0.91 -13.00
N ARG A 292 -3.00 0.46 -13.99
CA ARG A 292 -3.34 -0.96 -14.19
C ARG A 292 -2.10 -1.81 -14.41
N PHE A 293 -1.18 -1.32 -15.26
CA PHE A 293 0.10 -1.98 -15.50
C PHE A 293 0.93 -2.11 -14.22
N ILE A 294 1.18 -0.99 -13.52
CA ILE A 294 1.99 -0.93 -12.30
C ILE A 294 1.41 -1.82 -11.19
N THR A 295 0.09 -1.85 -11.06
CA THR A 295 -0.58 -2.62 -9.99
C THR A 295 -0.87 -4.07 -10.38
N GLY A 296 -0.65 -4.46 -11.65
CA GLY A 296 -1.08 -5.76 -12.18
C GLY A 296 -2.60 -5.99 -12.08
N ASN A 297 -3.39 -4.93 -11.89
CA ASN A 297 -4.82 -5.01 -11.65
C ASN A 297 -5.59 -4.38 -12.82
N GLU A 298 -5.89 -5.19 -13.83
CA GLU A 298 -6.68 -4.79 -15.01
C GLU A 298 -8.09 -4.28 -14.66
N LYS A 299 -8.59 -4.62 -13.47
CA LYS A 299 -9.91 -4.19 -12.97
C LYS A 299 -9.86 -2.87 -12.20
N LEU A 300 -8.68 -2.31 -11.95
CA LEU A 300 -8.51 -1.06 -11.24
C LEU A 300 -9.19 0.09 -12.02
N LEU A 301 -9.93 0.92 -11.27
CA LEU A 301 -10.66 2.11 -11.75
C LEU A 301 -11.81 1.84 -12.75
N GLN A 302 -12.30 0.60 -12.88
CA GLN A 302 -13.48 0.23 -13.68
C GLN A 302 -14.83 0.63 -13.03
N ASN A 303 -14.92 1.85 -12.48
CA ASN A 303 -16.07 2.31 -11.71
C ASN A 303 -17.32 2.46 -12.60
N ALA A 304 -18.52 2.40 -12.01
CA ALA A 304 -19.78 2.56 -12.73
C ALA A 304 -19.86 3.86 -13.56
N ASP A 305 -19.19 4.92 -13.11
CA ASP A 305 -19.11 6.20 -13.84
C ASP A 305 -18.20 6.13 -15.07
N GLU A 306 -17.17 5.28 -15.09
CA GLU A 306 -16.37 5.01 -16.29
C GLU A 306 -17.18 4.21 -17.32
N LYS A 307 -17.92 3.18 -16.87
CA LYS A 307 -18.86 2.47 -17.76
C LYS A 307 -19.95 3.40 -18.31
N ARG A 308 -20.43 4.34 -17.50
CA ARG A 308 -21.42 5.34 -17.89
C ARG A 308 -20.84 6.33 -18.90
N TYR A 309 -19.61 6.77 -18.69
CA TYR A 309 -18.90 7.69 -19.58
C TYR A 309 -18.51 7.01 -20.91
N ASP A 310 -17.99 5.78 -20.88
CA ASP A 310 -17.71 4.98 -22.08
C ASP A 310 -18.99 4.70 -22.89
N GLN A 311 -20.12 4.44 -22.20
CA GLN A 311 -21.43 4.35 -22.85
C GLN A 311 -21.85 5.68 -23.47
N GLN A 312 -21.64 6.82 -22.79
CA GLN A 312 -21.95 8.14 -23.35
C GLN A 312 -21.12 8.46 -24.59
N ILE A 313 -19.81 8.17 -24.58
CA ILE A 313 -18.92 8.34 -25.72
C ILE A 313 -19.35 7.44 -26.90
N LYS A 314 -19.71 6.18 -26.62
CA LYS A 314 -20.22 5.26 -27.64
C LYS A 314 -21.51 5.76 -28.27
N VAL A 315 -22.48 6.22 -27.45
CA VAL A 315 -23.73 6.81 -27.93
C VAL A 315 -23.48 8.06 -28.77
N LEU A 316 -22.55 8.93 -28.37
CA LEU A 316 -22.18 10.11 -29.16
C LEU A 316 -21.55 9.74 -30.51
N SER A 317 -20.70 8.70 -30.55
CA SER A 317 -20.16 8.16 -31.79
C SER A 317 -21.26 7.61 -32.70
N ASP A 318 -22.17 6.81 -32.15
CA ASP A 318 -23.30 6.23 -32.89
C ASP A 318 -24.23 7.33 -33.45
N ILE A 319 -24.47 8.40 -32.69
CA ILE A 319 -25.22 9.59 -33.16
C ILE A 319 -24.49 10.31 -34.29
N SER A 320 -23.17 10.48 -34.18
CA SER A 320 -22.35 11.10 -35.23
C SER A 320 -22.40 10.29 -36.53
N ASP A 321 -22.32 8.97 -36.43
CA ASP A 321 -22.40 8.08 -37.58
C ASP A 321 -23.82 8.01 -38.18
N LEU A 322 -24.86 8.09 -37.35
CA LEU A 322 -26.24 8.28 -37.78
C LEU A 322 -26.44 9.61 -38.52
N ASN A 323 -25.87 10.72 -38.01
CA ASN A 323 -25.94 12.02 -38.69
C ASN A 323 -25.21 12.02 -40.02
N LYS A 324 -24.05 11.35 -40.12
CA LYS A 324 -23.38 11.15 -41.41
C LYS A 324 -24.24 10.36 -42.38
N LYS A 325 -24.89 9.28 -41.91
CA LYS A 325 -25.83 8.49 -42.73
C LYS A 325 -27.04 9.31 -43.18
N LEU A 326 -27.61 10.11 -42.28
CA LEU A 326 -28.75 10.98 -42.57
C LEU A 326 -28.39 12.06 -43.60
N ASN A 327 -27.22 12.66 -43.48
CA ASN A 327 -26.71 13.65 -44.44
C ASN A 327 -26.24 13.04 -45.76
N SER A 328 -26.07 11.72 -45.81
CA SER A 328 -25.77 10.96 -47.04
C SER A 328 -27.03 10.39 -47.72
N LEU A 329 -28.20 10.53 -47.11
CA LEU A 329 -29.46 10.22 -47.80
C LEU A 329 -29.68 11.29 -48.87
N PRO A 330 -30.03 10.91 -50.11
CA PRO A 330 -30.31 11.87 -51.16
C PRO A 330 -31.48 12.74 -50.72
N GLN A 331 -31.29 14.07 -50.73
CA GLN A 331 -32.39 15.00 -50.57
C GLN A 331 -33.46 14.64 -51.60
N GLU A 332 -34.67 14.33 -51.14
CA GLU A 332 -35.85 14.32 -52.01
C GLU A 332 -35.90 15.71 -52.67
N LYS A 333 -35.51 15.76 -53.94
CA LYS A 333 -35.73 16.93 -54.77
C LYS A 333 -37.24 17.13 -54.77
N ASN A 334 -37.67 18.21 -54.14
CA ASN A 334 -38.98 18.80 -54.36
C ASN A 334 -39.01 19.28 -55.83
N ILE A 335 -39.26 18.35 -56.76
CA ILE A 335 -39.58 18.68 -58.14
C ILE A 335 -41.08 18.94 -58.14
N SER A 336 -41.43 20.20 -57.87
CA SER A 336 -42.70 20.76 -58.33
C SER A 336 -42.65 20.81 -59.86
N SER A 337 -43.04 19.71 -60.50
CA SER A 337 -43.43 19.67 -61.90
C SER A 337 -44.90 19.27 -61.94
N GLU A 338 -45.79 20.26 -61.90
CA GLU A 338 -47.16 20.09 -62.36
C GLU A 338 -47.11 19.72 -63.86
N PRO A 339 -47.78 18.63 -64.29
CA PRO A 339 -47.98 18.36 -65.70
C PRO A 339 -49.13 19.23 -66.22
N GLU A 340 -48.88 19.94 -67.31
CA GLU A 340 -49.91 20.49 -68.19
C GLU A 340 -50.89 19.38 -68.60
N HIS A 341 -52.15 19.51 -68.19
CA HIS A 341 -53.25 18.73 -68.74
C HIS A 341 -54.05 19.59 -69.73
N THR A 342 -53.71 19.45 -71.00
CA THR A 342 -54.57 19.69 -72.18
C THR A 342 -54.62 18.35 -72.91
N HIS A 343 -55.72 17.70 -73.29
CA HIS A 343 -57.08 18.06 -73.68
C HIS A 343 -57.98 16.83 -73.39
N ASP A 344 -59.30 16.97 -73.22
CA ASP A 344 -60.24 16.81 -74.34
C ASP A 344 -61.71 16.89 -73.88
N TYR A 345 -62.53 17.34 -74.83
CA TYR A 345 -63.94 17.69 -74.78
C TYR A 345 -64.89 16.52 -74.48
N GLY A 346 -66.07 16.87 -73.94
CA GLY A 346 -67.30 16.07 -74.05
C GLY A 346 -68.16 16.17 -72.80
N ASN A 347 -69.11 17.12 -72.72
CA ASN A 347 -70.55 16.86 -72.91
C ASN A 347 -71.07 15.79 -71.92
N GLU A 348 -72.07 15.98 -71.07
CA GLU A 348 -73.26 16.81 -71.14
C GLU A 348 -74.00 16.58 -69.80
N SER A 349 -74.52 17.65 -69.20
CA SER A 349 -75.90 17.71 -68.71
C SER A 349 -76.41 16.85 -67.54
N GLN A 350 -77.11 17.60 -66.67
CA GLN A 350 -78.29 17.24 -65.86
C GLN A 350 -78.05 16.46 -64.56
N MET A 351 -78.23 17.10 -63.40
CA MET A 351 -79.48 17.45 -62.69
C MET A 351 -80.00 16.33 -61.79
N LYS A 352 -80.29 16.76 -60.53
CA LYS A 352 -81.21 16.18 -59.54
C LYS A 352 -80.65 14.95 -58.78
N LEU A 353 -80.74 14.89 -57.45
CA LEU A 353 -81.64 15.53 -56.49
C LEU A 353 -80.89 15.87 -55.19
#